data_AF-A0A0L0ELA4-F1
#
_entry.id   AF-A0A0L0ELA4-F1
#
_cell.length_a   1.000
_cell.length_b   1.000
_cell.length_c   1.000
_cell.angle_alpha   90.00
_cell.angle_beta   90.00
_cell.angle_gamma   90.00
#
_symmetry.space_group_name_H-M   'P 1'
#
loop_
_entity.id
_entity.type
_entity.pdbx_description
1 polymer ?
#
loop_
_entity_poly.entity_id
_entity_poly.type
_entity_poly.pdbx_seq_one_letter_code
_entity_poly.pdbx_strand_id
1 'polypeptide(L)' 'MKLSKSALFVSIFGALSASAYADVDVYGKANLSVQSSDEGEGSFTEVKSNASRFGFKGSEKLDSGLEVIY' A
#
# COMPACT_ATOMS: atom_id res chain seq x y z
N MET A 1 -36.78 29.93 5.02
CA MET A 1 -35.81 29.45 4.00
C MET A 1 -34.46 29.06 4.64
N LYS A 2 -34.44 28.11 5.60
CA LYS A 2 -33.19 27.66 6.27
C LYS A 2 -32.65 26.33 5.73
N LEU A 3 -33.51 25.54 5.09
CA LEU A 3 -33.17 24.23 4.52
C LEU A 3 -32.21 24.32 3.34
N SER A 4 -32.25 25.41 2.55
CA SER A 4 -31.37 25.59 1.39
C SER A 4 -29.89 25.74 1.75
N LYS A 5 -29.58 26.36 2.90
CA LYS A 5 -28.19 26.51 3.37
C LYS A 5 -27.63 25.18 3.90
N SER A 6 -28.40 24.43 4.70
CA SER A 6 -28.00 23.09 5.15
C SER A 6 -27.89 22.09 4.00
N ALA A 7 -28.79 22.14 3.02
CA ALA A 7 -28.74 21.27 1.85
C ALA A 7 -27.45 21.49 1.03
N LEU A 8 -27.00 22.76 0.91
CA LEU A 8 -25.77 23.10 0.20
C LEU A 8 -24.52 22.50 0.91
N PHE A 9 -24.49 22.57 2.24
CA PHE A 9 -23.39 21.97 3.02
C PHE A 9 -23.34 20.44 2.90
N VAL A 10 -24.50 19.77 2.91
CA VAL A 10 -24.58 18.31 2.75
C VAL A 10 -24.16 17.88 1.34
N SER A 11 -24.52 18.65 0.30
CA SER A 11 -24.09 18.35 -1.08
C SER A 11 -22.59 18.48 -1.30
N ILE A 12 -21.91 19.40 -0.60
CA ILE A 12 -20.45 19.57 -0.71
C ILE A 12 -19.72 18.39 -0.03
N PHE A 13 -20.20 17.92 1.13
CA PHE A 13 -19.60 16.76 1.80
C PHE A 13 -19.87 15.43 1.08
N GLY A 14 -21.05 15.27 0.45
CA GLY A 14 -21.38 14.09 -0.34
C GLY A 14 -20.52 13.94 -1.60
N ALA A 15 -20.12 15.05 -2.23
CA ALA A 15 -19.33 15.04 -3.46
C ALA A 15 -17.87 14.58 -3.28
N LEU A 16 -17.32 14.62 -2.05
CA LEU A 16 -15.97 14.09 -1.77
C LEU A 16 -15.94 12.58 -1.55
N SER A 17 -17.09 11.90 -1.53
CA SER A 17 -17.18 10.44 -1.35
C SER A 17 -16.92 9.67 -2.65
N ALA A 18 -16.18 10.25 -3.60
CA ALA A 18 -15.69 9.53 -4.76
C ALA A 18 -14.70 8.46 -4.27
N SER A 19 -15.15 7.21 -4.25
CA SER A 19 -14.27 6.06 -4.05
C SER A 19 -13.30 6.02 -5.24
N ALA A 20 -12.09 6.53 -5.04
CA ALA A 20 -10.99 6.35 -5.97
C ALA A 20 -10.67 4.85 -6.01
N TYR A 21 -11.09 4.17 -7.07
CA TYR A 21 -10.65 2.82 -7.39
C TYR A 21 -9.24 2.92 -7.94
N ALA A 22 -8.28 3.06 -7.03
CA ALA A 22 -6.88 3.11 -7.42
C ALA A 22 -6.46 1.71 -7.89
N ASP A 23 -5.81 1.62 -9.05
CA ASP A 23 -5.23 0.37 -9.54
C ASP A 23 -4.01 0.05 -8.67
N VAL A 24 -4.23 -0.85 -7.69
CA VAL A 24 -3.21 -1.24 -6.72
C VAL A 24 -2.64 -2.59 -7.12
N ASP A 25 -1.36 -2.57 -7.47
CA ASP A 25 -0.56 -3.76 -7.68
C ASP A 25 0.06 -4.22 -6.35
N VAL A 26 -0.10 -5.51 -6.04
CA VAL A 26 0.62 -6.15 -4.94
C VAL A 26 1.96 -6.65 -5.44
N TYR A 27 3.04 -6.30 -4.74
CA TYR A 27 4.39 -6.76 -5.08
C TYR A 27 5.15 -7.28 -3.87
N GLY A 28 6.14 -8.12 -4.11
CA GLY A 28 7.00 -8.61 -3.06
C GLY A 28 8.08 -9.55 -3.57
N LYS A 29 9.04 -9.83 -2.69
CA LYS A 29 10.09 -10.82 -2.88
C LYS A 29 10.14 -11.68 -1.62
N ALA A 30 9.90 -12.98 -1.77
CA ALA A 30 10.19 -13.96 -0.73
C ALA A 30 11.61 -14.50 -0.98
N ASN A 31 12.55 -14.17 -0.09
CA ASN A 31 13.90 -14.72 -0.12
C ASN A 31 14.19 -15.35 1.23
N LEU A 32 13.98 -16.65 1.29
CA LEU A 32 14.15 -17.48 2.48
C LEU A 32 15.22 -18.52 2.18
N SER A 33 16.06 -18.81 3.17
CA SER A 33 16.98 -19.93 3.10
C SER A 33 16.97 -20.72 4.40
N VAL A 34 17.17 -22.03 4.27
CA VAL A 34 17.50 -22.89 5.40
C VAL A 34 19.01 -22.80 5.56
N GLN A 35 19.48 -22.38 6.72
CA GLN A 35 20.90 -22.20 7.01
C GLN A 35 21.28 -23.07 8.20
N SER A 36 22.45 -23.70 8.11
CA SER A 36 23.11 -24.35 9.24
C SER A 36 24.34 -23.52 9.59
N SER A 37 24.35 -22.92 10.77
CA SER A 37 25.45 -22.10 11.27
C SER A 37 26.18 -22.83 12.39
N ASP A 38 27.51 -22.82 12.36
CA ASP A 38 28.36 -23.25 13.46
C ASP A 38 29.01 -22.01 14.07
N GLU A 39 28.51 -21.59 15.23
CA GLU A 39 28.90 -20.33 15.88
C GLU A 39 29.83 -20.57 17.09
N GLY A 40 30.49 -21.74 17.15
CA GLY A 40 31.45 -22.08 18.20
C GLY A 40 30.82 -22.54 19.52
N GLU A 41 29.59 -22.14 19.84
CA GLU A 41 28.77 -22.73 20.92
C GLU A 41 27.93 -23.94 20.47
N GLY A 42 27.90 -24.25 19.17
CA GLY A 42 27.17 -25.39 18.62
C GLY A 42 26.64 -25.13 17.20
N SER A 43 25.95 -26.14 16.66
CA SER A 43 25.34 -26.10 15.33
C SER A 43 23.86 -25.76 15.41
N PHE A 44 23.44 -24.73 14.68
CA PHE A 44 22.05 -24.26 14.64
C PHE A 44 21.50 -24.35 13.23
N THR A 45 20.35 -25.01 13.06
CA THR A 45 19.60 -25.03 11.80
C THR A 45 18.39 -24.10 11.90
N GLU A 46 18.35 -23.07 11.06
CA GLU A 46 17.31 -22.03 11.10
C GLU A 46 16.81 -21.66 9.71
N VAL A 47 15.59 -21.12 9.65
CA VAL A 47 15.03 -20.51 8.45
C VAL A 47 15.24 -19.01 8.54
N LYS A 48 16.03 -18.45 7.62
CA LYS A 48 16.39 -17.03 7.62
C LYS A 48 15.74 -16.29 6.47
N SER A 49 15.24 -15.08 6.75
CA SER A 49 14.77 -14.14 5.74
C SER A 49 15.90 -13.23 5.28
N ASN A 50 16.19 -13.25 3.97
CA ASN A 50 17.25 -12.45 3.35
C ASN A 50 16.64 -11.29 2.55
N ALA A 51 16.22 -10.25 3.28
CA ALA A 51 15.58 -9.07 2.72
C ALA A 51 14.33 -9.41 1.90
N SER A 52 13.46 -10.26 2.47
CA SER A 52 12.10 -10.42 1.98
C SER A 52 11.33 -9.11 2.13
N ARG A 53 10.44 -8.83 1.19
CA ARG A 53 9.65 -7.59 1.16
C ARG A 53 8.28 -7.86 0.57
N PHE A 54 7.30 -7.13 1.05
CA PHE A 54 5.92 -7.17 0.59
C PHE A 54 5.40 -5.74 0.63
N GLY A 55 4.69 -5.33 -0.41
CA GLY A 55 4.24 -3.97 -0.55
C GLY A 55 3.14 -3.84 -1.60
N PHE A 56 2.57 -2.64 -1.62
CA PHE A 56 1.59 -2.21 -2.59
C PHE A 56 2.23 -1.09 -3.38
N LYS A 57 2.02 -1.10 -4.69
CA LYS A 57 2.38 0.02 -5.56
C LYS A 57 1.14 0.39 -6.35
N GLY A 58 1.02 1.64 -6.72
CA GLY A 58 -0.03 2.05 -7.64
C GLY A 58 0.27 3.42 -8.20
N SER A 59 -0.44 3.75 -9.27
CA SER A 59 -0.39 5.09 -9.82
C SER A 59 -1.76 5.52 -10.33
N GLU A 60 -2.02 6.81 -10.22
CA GLU A 60 -3.24 7.44 -10.70
C GLU A 60 -2.86 8.54 -11.69
N LYS A 61 -3.39 8.45 -12.91
CA LYS A 61 -3.17 9.48 -13.93
C LYS A 61 -4.07 10.67 -13.66
N LEU A 62 -3.47 11.84 -13.59
CA LEU A 62 -4.15 13.13 -13.61
C LEU A 62 -4.12 13.71 -15.03
N ASP A 63 -4.65 14.92 -15.15
CA ASP A 63 -4.72 15.62 -16.42
C ASP A 63 -3.35 16.19 -16.84
N SER A 64 -3.22 16.56 -18.11
CA SER A 64 -2.01 17.18 -18.67
C SER A 64 -0.73 16.34 -18.52
N GLY A 65 -0.86 15.01 -18.44
CA GLY A 65 0.27 14.09 -18.33
C GLY A 65 0.89 14.01 -16.93
N LEU A 66 0.20 14.51 -15.90
CA LEU A 66 0.60 14.34 -14.51
C LEU A 66 0.18 12.97 -13.98
N GLU A 67 0.98 12.37 -13.10
CA GLU A 67 0.71 11.07 -12.49
C GLU A 67 1.12 11.10 -11.03
N VAL A 68 0.25 10.63 -10.14
CA VAL A 68 0.54 10.44 -8.73
C VAL A 68 0.94 8.98 -8.52
N ILE A 69 2.05 8.76 -7.82
CA ILE A 69 2.65 7.44 -7.60
C ILE A 69 2.73 7.22 -6.09
N TYR A 70 2.43 6.01 -5.63
CA TYR A 70 2.51 5.61 -4.22
C TYR A 70 2.95 4.16 -4.03
#